data_AF-A0A971TPP4-F1
#
_entry.id   AF-A0A971TPP4-F1
#
_cell.length_a   1.000
_cell.length_b   1.000
_cell.length_c   1.000
_cell.angle_alpha   90.00
_cell.angle_beta   90.00
_cell.angle_gamma   90.00
#
_symmetry.space_group_name_H-M   'P 1'
#
loop_
_entity.id
_entity.type
_entity.pdbx_description
1 polymer ?
#
loop_
_entity_poly.entity_id
_entity_poly.type
_entity_poly.pdbx_seq_one_letter_code
_entity_poly.pdbx_strand_id
1 'polypeptide(L)'
;MEPLARRGRTRHAGVYTLLMLVLFPVVMAMIGCNNKPRQRQTADLAKGPPATQASSPEDMPPPPSTVVVGPGPTDTAPAATRTAQPVPETMPASSYLSEPPYTVRLYLRSAEEEQPGWLKVLDLANQDSPATCTGEFPERNRIQVQTNNVRRLRLHIAHLPLAAGRRTFLRIDNQGIELARRDRRYIFFERLTTGEWVVAGSE
;
A
#
# COMPACT_ATOMS: atom_id res chain seq x y z
N MET A 1 0.19 78.53 -6.70
CA MET A 1 -1.09 77.94 -6.29
C MET A 1 -0.78 76.85 -5.26
N GLU A 2 -0.88 77.18 -3.98
CA GLU A 2 -1.07 76.20 -2.89
C GLU A 2 -2.56 75.75 -2.87
N PRO A 3 -2.99 74.75 -2.08
CA PRO A 3 -2.25 73.74 -1.27
C PRO A 3 -2.85 72.30 -1.38
N LEU A 4 -2.25 71.30 -0.73
CA LEU A 4 -2.96 70.40 0.20
C LEU A 4 -2.04 69.41 0.94
N ALA A 5 -2.09 69.58 2.27
CA ALA A 5 -1.55 68.79 3.35
C ALA A 5 -1.83 67.27 3.30
N ARG A 6 -0.95 66.47 3.90
CA ARG A 6 -1.23 65.87 5.23
C ARG A 6 -0.04 65.10 5.82
N ARG A 7 0.34 65.56 7.01
CA ARG A 7 1.12 64.85 8.03
C ARG A 7 0.22 63.78 8.68
N GLY A 8 0.70 62.55 8.82
CA GLY A 8 -0.02 61.47 9.50
C GLY A 8 0.93 60.37 9.99
N ARG A 9 1.56 60.61 11.13
CA ARG A 9 2.52 59.73 11.81
C ARG A 9 1.74 58.64 12.56
N THR A 10 1.63 57.44 12.01
CA THR A 10 0.91 56.31 12.64
C THR A 10 1.82 55.51 13.56
N ARG A 11 1.51 55.64 14.86
CA ARG A 11 2.05 54.90 16.00
C ARG A 11 1.43 53.51 16.05
N HIS A 12 2.08 52.47 15.49
CA HIS A 12 1.59 51.09 15.66
C HIS A 12 2.68 50.04 15.99
N ALA A 13 3.94 50.44 16.18
CA ALA A 13 5.03 49.50 16.46
C ALA A 13 5.17 49.09 17.94
N GLY A 14 4.45 49.73 18.88
CA GLY A 14 4.68 49.55 20.32
C GLY A 14 3.68 48.66 21.08
N VAL A 15 2.55 48.28 20.46
CA VAL A 15 1.45 47.59 21.17
C VAL A 15 1.50 46.06 21.00
N TYR A 16 2.03 45.57 19.86
CA TYR A 16 2.10 44.13 19.59
C TYR A 16 3.21 43.41 20.36
N THR A 17 4.29 44.11 20.73
CA THR A 17 5.43 43.53 21.46
C THR A 17 5.10 43.23 22.92
N LEU A 18 4.16 43.98 23.52
CA LEU A 18 3.75 43.74 24.91
C LEU A 18 2.72 42.60 25.04
N LEU A 19 1.85 42.41 24.03
CA LEU A 19 0.82 41.36 24.04
C LEU A 19 1.40 39.95 23.89
N MET A 20 2.51 39.80 23.15
CA MET A 20 3.19 38.51 22.93
C MET A 20 3.96 37.98 24.16
N LEU A 21 4.30 38.85 25.13
CA LEU A 21 5.09 38.48 26.30
C LEU A 21 4.26 37.95 27.48
N VAL A 22 2.92 38.10 27.48
CA VAL A 22 2.06 37.68 28.59
C VAL A 22 1.25 36.42 28.28
N LEU A 23 1.07 36.07 26.99
CA LEU A 23 0.29 34.89 26.58
C LEU A 23 1.12 33.60 26.41
N PHE A 24 2.45 33.69 26.35
CA PHE A 24 3.31 32.53 26.09
C PHE A 24 3.54 31.55 27.27
N PRO A 25 3.45 31.90 28.56
CA PRO A 25 3.70 30.92 29.62
C PRO A 25 2.48 30.07 30.02
N VAL A 26 1.26 30.38 29.55
CA VAL A 26 0.03 29.66 29.98
C VAL A 26 -0.25 28.39 29.15
N VAL A 27 0.29 28.27 27.93
CA VAL A 27 0.02 27.11 27.05
C VAL A 27 1.05 25.98 27.19
N MET A 28 2.22 26.23 27.80
CA MET A 28 3.28 25.22 27.99
C MET A 28 3.09 24.31 29.22
N ALA A 29 1.99 24.43 29.98
CA ALA A 29 1.72 23.61 31.17
C ALA A 29 0.78 22.39 30.92
N MET A 30 0.40 22.10 29.67
CA MET A 30 -0.51 20.99 29.32
C MET A 30 0.15 19.93 28.41
N ILE A 31 1.45 19.70 28.58
CA ILE A 31 2.18 18.56 27.97
C ILE A 31 2.82 17.78 29.12
N GLY A 32 1.98 17.17 29.93
CA GLY A 32 2.38 16.31 31.04
C GLY A 32 1.45 15.12 31.14
N CYS A 33 1.99 13.93 30.91
CA CYS A 33 1.45 12.62 31.30
C CYS A 33 0.33 12.00 30.43
N ASN A 34 0.72 11.24 29.41
CA ASN A 34 0.02 9.98 29.13
C ASN A 34 0.99 8.86 28.66
N ASN A 35 2.07 8.68 29.42
CA ASN A 35 2.83 7.43 29.40
C ASN A 35 2.09 6.42 30.28
N LYS A 36 1.26 5.57 29.67
CA LYS A 36 0.82 4.32 30.31
C LYS A 36 1.67 3.17 29.75
N PRO A 37 2.67 2.66 30.50
CA PRO A 37 3.27 1.38 30.16
C PRO A 37 2.21 0.30 30.36
N ARG A 38 1.80 -0.35 29.27
CA ARG A 38 0.96 -1.55 29.32
C ARG A 38 1.82 -2.68 29.89
N GLN A 39 1.68 -2.87 31.19
CA GLN A 39 2.28 -3.92 32.00
C GLN A 39 2.00 -5.28 31.37
N ARG A 40 3.08 -5.98 30.99
CA ARG A 40 3.08 -7.42 30.72
C ARG A 40 2.58 -8.12 31.98
N GLN A 41 1.41 -8.76 31.90
CA GLN A 41 1.04 -9.82 32.82
C GLN A 41 1.72 -11.10 32.35
N THR A 42 2.75 -11.48 33.09
CA THR A 42 3.28 -12.85 33.17
C THR A 42 2.91 -13.41 34.53
N ALA A 43 2.66 -14.73 34.55
CA ALA A 43 2.46 -15.61 35.70
C ALA A 43 1.08 -15.47 36.38
N ASP A 44 0.36 -16.53 36.74
CA ASP A 44 0.66 -17.95 36.89
C ASP A 44 -0.70 -18.65 37.14
N LEU A 45 -0.94 -19.85 36.57
CA LEU A 45 -1.34 -21.00 37.38
C LEU A 45 -1.35 -22.29 36.56
N ALA A 46 -0.42 -23.15 36.93
CA ALA A 46 -0.27 -24.53 36.53
C ALA A 46 -1.48 -25.41 36.89
N LYS A 47 -1.82 -26.34 35.99
CA LYS A 47 -2.22 -27.71 36.35
C LYS A 47 -1.84 -28.66 35.22
N GLY A 48 -1.06 -29.67 35.57
CA GLY A 48 -0.29 -30.53 34.67
C GLY A 48 -1.08 -31.61 33.89
N PRO A 49 -0.36 -32.54 33.25
CA PRO A 49 -0.85 -33.46 32.23
C PRO A 49 -1.42 -34.76 32.83
N PRO A 50 -2.03 -35.62 32.00
CA PRO A 50 -1.69 -37.03 32.07
C PRO A 50 -1.21 -37.58 30.72
N ALA A 51 -0.32 -38.55 30.85
CA ALA A 51 0.37 -39.24 29.80
C ALA A 51 -0.37 -40.51 29.33
N THR A 52 -0.05 -40.92 28.11
CA THR A 52 0.10 -42.31 27.63
C THR A 52 -1.15 -43.19 27.47
N GLN A 53 -1.45 -43.58 26.22
CA GLN A 53 -1.42 -45.00 25.82
C GLN A 53 -1.35 -45.15 24.29
N ALA A 54 -0.36 -45.93 23.85
CA ALA A 54 -0.19 -46.44 22.50
C ALA A 54 -1.14 -47.63 22.26
N SER A 55 -1.63 -47.79 21.02
CA SER A 55 -1.92 -49.09 20.37
C SER A 55 -2.30 -48.88 18.89
N SER A 56 -1.38 -49.22 17.98
CA SER A 56 -1.70 -49.91 16.72
C SER A 56 -2.06 -51.38 17.06
N PRO A 57 -2.94 -52.08 16.33
CA PRO A 57 -2.60 -52.58 14.98
C PRO A 57 -3.76 -52.68 13.97
N GLU A 58 -3.37 -52.93 12.72
CA GLU A 58 -4.00 -53.74 11.65
C GLU A 58 -5.53 -53.93 11.65
N ASP A 59 -6.20 -53.50 10.57
CA ASP A 59 -7.02 -54.44 9.78
C ASP A 59 -7.42 -53.85 8.41
N MET A 60 -7.03 -54.54 7.35
CA MET A 60 -7.58 -54.41 5.99
C MET A 60 -7.72 -55.83 5.46
N PRO A 61 -8.90 -56.24 4.97
CA PRO A 61 -9.02 -56.61 3.54
C PRO A 61 -10.47 -56.44 2.98
N PRO A 62 -10.77 -56.80 1.72
CA PRO A 62 -10.10 -56.54 0.44
C PRO A 62 -11.06 -55.90 -0.61
N PRO A 63 -10.58 -55.36 -1.75
CA PRO A 63 -11.43 -55.09 -2.92
C PRO A 63 -11.62 -56.35 -3.79
N PRO A 64 -12.80 -56.58 -4.42
CA PRO A 64 -13.02 -57.69 -5.32
C PRO A 64 -12.56 -57.43 -6.78
N SER A 65 -11.90 -58.46 -7.31
CA SER A 65 -11.99 -59.03 -8.68
C SER A 65 -11.54 -58.23 -9.92
N THR A 66 -10.33 -58.59 -10.37
CA THR A 66 -9.98 -59.16 -11.68
C THR A 66 -10.79 -58.73 -12.93
N VAL A 67 -10.15 -57.96 -13.82
CA VAL A 67 -10.48 -57.94 -15.26
C VAL A 67 -9.24 -58.27 -16.08
N VAL A 68 -9.21 -59.53 -16.52
CA VAL A 68 -8.74 -60.10 -17.79
C VAL A 68 -7.73 -59.29 -18.62
N VAL A 69 -6.52 -59.86 -18.75
CA VAL A 69 -5.55 -59.59 -19.81
C VAL A 69 -6.10 -60.11 -21.14
N GLY A 70 -6.25 -59.22 -22.13
CA GLY A 70 -6.51 -59.56 -23.53
C GLY A 70 -5.60 -58.72 -24.44
N PRO A 71 -4.93 -59.30 -25.46
CA PRO A 71 -4.01 -58.55 -26.31
C PRO A 71 -4.73 -57.91 -27.51
N GLY A 72 -4.46 -56.62 -27.74
CA GLY A 72 -4.66 -55.92 -29.03
C GLY A 72 -5.40 -54.58 -28.91
N PRO A 73 -5.38 -53.71 -29.94
CA PRO A 73 -4.32 -53.40 -30.89
C PRO A 73 -3.73 -51.99 -30.63
N THR A 74 -2.62 -51.70 -31.30
CA THR A 74 -1.92 -50.41 -31.33
C THR A 74 -2.81 -49.29 -31.85
N ASP A 75 -3.38 -48.46 -30.97
CA ASP A 75 -3.90 -47.14 -31.34
C ASP A 75 -2.83 -46.08 -31.09
N THR A 76 -2.05 -45.81 -32.15
CA THR A 76 -1.19 -44.63 -32.26
C THR A 76 -2.09 -43.40 -32.27
N ALA A 77 -2.35 -42.84 -31.09
CA ALA A 77 -2.94 -41.51 -31.00
C ALA A 77 -1.97 -40.48 -31.62
N PRO A 78 -2.41 -39.65 -32.59
CA PRO A 78 -1.55 -38.60 -33.13
C PRO A 78 -1.22 -37.61 -32.00
N ALA A 79 0.08 -37.36 -31.83
CA ALA A 79 0.59 -36.34 -30.93
C ALA A 79 -0.13 -35.02 -31.24
N ALA A 80 -0.93 -34.54 -30.30
CA ALA A 80 -1.46 -33.19 -30.35
C ALA A 80 -0.25 -32.25 -30.35
N THR A 81 0.05 -31.68 -31.53
CA THR A 81 0.98 -30.58 -31.67
C THR A 81 0.45 -29.45 -30.82
N ARG A 82 0.94 -29.37 -29.58
CA ARG A 82 0.75 -28.23 -28.71
C ARG A 82 1.42 -27.07 -29.43
N THR A 83 0.63 -26.29 -30.18
CA THR A 83 1.10 -25.05 -30.79
C THR A 83 1.77 -24.27 -29.68
N ALA A 84 3.08 -24.06 -29.80
CA ALA A 84 3.82 -23.19 -28.91
C ALA A 84 3.15 -21.82 -29.03
N GLN A 85 2.37 -21.48 -28.01
CA GLN A 85 1.78 -20.17 -27.88
C GLN A 85 2.96 -19.19 -27.85
N PRO A 86 3.05 -18.22 -28.76
CA PRO A 86 4.19 -17.32 -28.80
C PRO A 86 4.30 -16.66 -27.43
N VAL A 87 5.42 -16.90 -26.75
CA VAL A 87 5.77 -16.15 -25.55
C VAL A 87 5.88 -14.70 -26.01
N PRO A 88 5.05 -13.76 -25.51
CA PRO A 88 5.21 -12.37 -25.90
C PRO A 88 6.58 -11.90 -25.41
N GLU A 89 7.51 -11.65 -26.33
CA GLU A 89 8.83 -11.06 -26.08
C GLU A 89 8.74 -9.61 -25.59
N THR A 90 7.55 -9.02 -25.67
CA THR A 90 7.27 -7.63 -25.34
C THR A 90 6.52 -7.51 -24.03
N MET A 91 6.99 -6.56 -23.21
CA MET A 91 6.33 -6.19 -21.97
C MET A 91 4.90 -5.73 -22.25
N PRO A 92 3.90 -6.11 -21.42
CA PRO A 92 2.54 -5.66 -21.61
C PRO A 92 2.43 -4.13 -21.54
N ALA A 93 1.45 -3.56 -22.23
CA ALA A 93 1.17 -2.13 -22.14
C ALA A 93 0.58 -1.77 -20.76
N SER A 94 1.00 -0.63 -20.24
CA SER A 94 0.37 0.00 -19.07
C SER A 94 -1.07 0.41 -19.39
N SER A 95 -1.99 0.27 -18.44
CA SER A 95 -3.43 0.54 -18.64
C SER A 95 -4.11 1.14 -17.41
N TYR A 96 -5.22 1.85 -17.66
CA TYR A 96 -6.08 2.43 -16.63
C TYR A 96 -7.56 2.22 -17.01
N LEU A 97 -8.35 1.72 -16.07
CA LEU A 97 -9.80 1.62 -16.19
C LEU A 97 -10.47 2.78 -15.47
N SER A 98 -11.29 3.56 -16.17
CA SER A 98 -12.04 4.69 -15.58
C SER A 98 -13.29 4.28 -14.84
N GLU A 99 -13.63 2.98 -14.82
CA GLU A 99 -14.75 2.42 -14.08
C GLU A 99 -14.28 1.78 -12.76
N PRO A 100 -15.07 1.83 -11.68
CA PRO A 100 -14.77 1.13 -10.44
C PRO A 100 -14.53 -0.38 -10.69
N PRO A 101 -13.45 -0.97 -10.14
CA PRO A 101 -12.51 -0.41 -9.17
C PRO A 101 -11.27 0.26 -9.81
N TYR A 102 -11.45 1.39 -10.51
CA TYR A 102 -10.45 2.35 -11.04
C TYR A 102 -9.03 1.79 -11.18
N THR A 103 -8.91 0.69 -11.92
CA THR A 103 -7.72 -0.15 -11.84
C THR A 103 -6.60 0.46 -12.68
N VAL A 104 -5.39 0.52 -12.11
CA VAL A 104 -4.18 0.92 -12.81
C VAL A 104 -3.24 -0.28 -12.85
N ARG A 105 -2.70 -0.60 -14.03
CA ARG A 105 -1.65 -1.61 -14.21
C ARG A 105 -0.50 -0.97 -14.95
N LEU A 106 0.65 -0.87 -14.30
CA LEU A 106 1.85 -0.30 -14.87
C LEU A 106 2.89 -1.41 -15.07
N TYR A 107 3.48 -1.40 -16.26
CA TYR A 107 4.65 -2.18 -16.64
C TYR A 107 5.64 -1.21 -17.27
N LEU A 108 6.82 -1.06 -16.66
CA LEU A 108 7.76 0.00 -16.98
C LEU A 108 9.17 -0.56 -17.08
N ARG A 109 9.98 0.00 -17.98
CA ARG A 109 11.45 -0.16 -18.01
C ARG A 109 12.14 1.04 -17.36
N SER A 110 11.55 2.23 -17.44
CA SER A 110 12.03 3.42 -16.75
C SER A 110 10.87 4.26 -16.18
N ALA A 111 11.17 5.10 -15.17
CA ALA A 111 10.16 5.93 -14.50
C ALA A 111 9.68 7.12 -15.37
N GLU A 112 10.45 7.47 -16.39
CA GLU A 112 10.19 8.58 -17.32
C GLU A 112 9.15 8.22 -18.38
N GLU A 113 8.81 6.93 -18.52
CA GLU A 113 7.75 6.49 -19.41
C GLU A 113 6.39 7.14 -19.07
N GLU A 114 5.57 7.34 -20.10
CA GLU A 114 4.22 7.84 -19.91
C GLU A 114 3.37 6.81 -19.16
N GLN A 115 2.72 7.25 -18.09
CA GLN A 115 1.99 6.39 -17.16
C GLN A 115 0.54 6.86 -17.02
N PRO A 116 -0.45 5.98 -17.27
CA PRO A 116 -1.85 6.34 -17.17
C PRO A 116 -2.36 6.32 -15.72
N GLY A 117 -3.45 7.05 -15.48
CA GLY A 117 -4.25 6.94 -14.26
C GLY A 117 -3.74 7.73 -13.06
N TRP A 118 -4.20 7.34 -11.87
CA TRP A 118 -3.99 8.07 -10.61
C TRP A 118 -2.76 7.61 -9.82
N LEU A 119 -2.13 6.50 -10.22
CA LEU A 119 -0.95 5.93 -9.61
C LEU A 119 0.23 6.14 -10.57
N LYS A 120 1.34 6.69 -10.06
CA LYS A 120 2.55 6.92 -10.86
C LYS A 120 3.79 6.40 -10.12
N VAL A 121 4.63 5.64 -10.81
CA VAL A 121 5.98 5.29 -10.39
C VAL A 121 6.90 6.47 -10.71
N LEU A 122 7.58 6.96 -9.70
CA LEU A 122 8.54 8.07 -9.82
C LEU A 122 9.99 7.58 -9.89
N ASP A 123 10.26 6.37 -9.40
CA ASP A 123 11.62 5.86 -9.31
C ASP A 123 11.63 4.34 -9.11
N LEU A 124 12.63 3.67 -9.71
CA LEU A 124 12.82 2.23 -9.65
C LEU A 124 13.83 1.87 -8.56
N ALA A 125 13.68 0.67 -7.98
CA ALA A 125 14.66 0.18 -7.00
C ALA A 125 15.97 -0.27 -7.68
N ASN A 126 15.86 -0.87 -8.86
CA ASN A 126 16.94 -1.22 -9.77
C ASN A 126 16.61 -0.69 -11.17
N GLN A 127 17.46 0.19 -11.71
CA GLN A 127 17.28 0.84 -13.01
C GLN A 127 17.49 -0.13 -14.19
N ASP A 128 18.19 -1.24 -13.97
CA ASP A 128 18.48 -2.23 -15.02
C ASP A 128 17.40 -3.32 -15.11
N SER A 129 16.35 -3.23 -14.29
CA SER A 129 15.29 -4.23 -14.22
C SER A 129 13.93 -3.60 -14.49
N PRO A 130 13.00 -4.32 -15.15
CA PRO A 130 11.65 -3.83 -15.32
C PRO A 130 10.93 -3.71 -13.97
N ALA A 131 9.94 -2.84 -13.90
CA ALA A 131 9.09 -2.64 -12.74
C ALA A 131 7.63 -2.88 -13.08
N THR A 132 6.87 -3.37 -12.10
CA THR A 132 5.42 -3.48 -12.19
C THR A 132 4.76 -2.82 -11.00
N CYS A 133 3.61 -2.19 -11.24
CA CYS A 133 2.85 -1.53 -10.20
C CYS A 133 1.36 -1.65 -10.52
N THR A 134 0.59 -2.29 -9.64
CA THR A 134 -0.86 -2.42 -9.79
C THR A 134 -1.56 -1.67 -8.67
N GLY A 135 -2.60 -0.91 -9.00
CA GLY A 135 -3.41 -0.15 -8.07
C GLY A 135 -4.90 -0.37 -8.30
N GLU A 136 -5.67 -0.52 -7.22
CA GLU A 136 -7.13 -0.70 -7.28
C GLU A 136 -7.82 0.20 -6.25
N PHE A 137 -8.93 0.84 -6.67
CA PHE A 137 -9.77 1.70 -5.82
C PHE A 137 -11.17 1.86 -6.44
N PRO A 138 -12.27 2.01 -5.67
CA PRO A 138 -12.42 1.72 -4.25
C PRO A 138 -12.81 0.26 -4.04
N GLU A 139 -12.04 -0.46 -3.24
CA GLU A 139 -12.54 -1.69 -2.62
C GLU A 139 -12.94 -1.36 -1.18
N ARG A 140 -14.21 -1.05 -0.92
CA ARG A 140 -14.71 -0.73 0.44
C ARG A 140 -13.96 0.44 1.14
N ASN A 141 -13.70 1.53 0.42
CA ASN A 141 -12.91 2.70 0.88
C ASN A 141 -11.43 2.40 1.16
N ARG A 142 -10.91 1.34 0.54
CA ARG A 142 -9.50 0.95 0.55
C ARG A 142 -8.86 1.20 -0.81
N ILE A 143 -7.60 1.62 -0.78
CA ILE A 143 -6.70 1.62 -1.92
C ILE A 143 -5.74 0.44 -1.74
N GLN A 144 -5.61 -0.43 -2.73
CA GLN A 144 -4.65 -1.52 -2.72
C GLN A 144 -3.61 -1.29 -3.81
N VAL A 145 -2.33 -1.37 -3.45
CA VAL A 145 -1.19 -1.22 -4.35
C VAL A 145 -0.25 -2.40 -4.16
N GLN A 146 0.20 -2.96 -5.27
CA GLN A 146 1.21 -4.03 -5.32
C GLN A 146 2.33 -3.56 -6.24
N THR A 147 3.56 -3.70 -5.77
CA THR A 147 4.73 -3.20 -6.48
C THR A 147 5.78 -4.29 -6.66
N ASN A 148 6.52 -4.20 -7.75
CA ASN A 148 7.73 -4.96 -8.00
C ASN A 148 8.78 -4.00 -8.58
N ASN A 149 9.98 -4.00 -8.00
CA ASN A 149 11.09 -3.12 -8.40
C ASN A 149 10.79 -1.60 -8.37
N VAL A 150 9.90 -1.15 -7.48
CA VAL A 150 9.57 0.28 -7.30
C VAL A 150 10.24 0.83 -6.04
N ARG A 151 10.85 2.02 -6.14
CA ARG A 151 11.43 2.76 -5.01
C ARG A 151 10.56 3.93 -4.57
N ARG A 152 10.01 4.70 -5.52
CA ARG A 152 9.15 5.85 -5.20
C ARG A 152 7.89 5.83 -6.04
N LEU A 153 6.76 6.18 -5.43
CA LEU A 153 5.47 6.30 -6.11
C LEU A 153 4.70 7.52 -5.64
N ARG A 154 3.76 7.96 -6.47
CA ARG A 154 2.85 9.07 -6.23
C ARG A 154 1.41 8.61 -6.46
N LEU A 155 0.55 8.93 -5.50
CA LEU A 155 -0.90 8.76 -5.62
C LEU A 155 -1.56 10.11 -5.84
N HIS A 156 -2.38 10.23 -6.89
CA HIS A 156 -3.23 11.38 -7.14
C HIS A 156 -4.63 11.11 -6.57
N ILE A 157 -4.86 11.58 -5.34
CA ILE A 157 -6.10 11.28 -4.60
C ILE A 157 -7.26 12.23 -4.92
N ALA A 158 -6.99 13.37 -5.58
CA ALA A 158 -8.00 14.38 -5.88
C ALA A 158 -9.08 13.90 -6.87
N HIS A 159 -8.73 13.01 -7.80
CA HIS A 159 -9.67 12.46 -8.79
C HIS A 159 -10.34 11.17 -8.34
N LEU A 160 -9.94 10.63 -7.19
CA LEU A 160 -10.58 9.45 -6.64
C LEU A 160 -11.86 9.87 -5.92
N PRO A 161 -13.00 9.19 -6.16
CA PRO A 161 -14.26 9.47 -5.45
C PRO A 161 -14.19 9.01 -3.98
N LEU A 162 -13.34 9.67 -3.20
CA LEU A 162 -13.15 9.44 -1.77
C LEU A 162 -14.25 10.15 -0.99
N ALA A 163 -14.99 9.39 -0.17
CA ALA A 163 -16.02 9.94 0.70
C ALA A 163 -15.41 10.91 1.72
N ALA A 164 -15.93 12.14 1.76
CA ALA A 164 -15.48 13.14 2.72
C ALA A 164 -15.70 12.69 4.17
N GLY A 165 -14.77 13.03 5.05
CA GLY A 165 -14.84 12.70 6.48
C GLY A 165 -14.65 11.22 6.82
N ARG A 166 -14.41 10.34 5.84
CA ARG A 166 -14.12 8.92 6.08
C ARG A 166 -12.62 8.65 6.07
N ARG A 167 -12.18 7.74 6.94
CA ARG A 167 -10.81 7.21 6.93
C ARG A 167 -10.60 6.34 5.70
N THR A 168 -9.57 6.65 4.91
CA THR A 168 -9.16 5.84 3.77
C THR A 168 -7.93 5.03 4.16
N PHE A 169 -8.00 3.72 3.92
CA PHE A 169 -6.91 2.81 4.21
C PHE A 169 -6.16 2.48 2.92
N LEU A 170 -4.86 2.75 2.90
CA LEU A 170 -3.97 2.33 1.83
C LEU A 170 -3.26 1.04 2.26
N ARG A 171 -3.10 0.09 1.35
CA ARG A 171 -2.21 -1.06 1.53
C ARG A 171 -1.22 -1.11 0.37
N ILE A 172 0.07 -0.99 0.66
CA ILE A 172 1.15 -1.18 -0.32
C ILE A 172 1.93 -2.43 0.09
N ASP A 173 2.05 -3.43 -0.78
CA ASP A 173 2.85 -4.64 -0.52
C ASP A 173 2.57 -5.31 0.83
N ASN A 174 1.29 -5.36 1.21
CA ASN A 174 0.79 -5.84 2.50
C ASN A 174 0.99 -4.95 3.73
N GLN A 175 1.71 -3.84 3.59
CA GLN A 175 1.82 -2.82 4.63
C GLN A 175 0.59 -1.91 4.63
N GLY A 176 -0.08 -1.79 5.77
CA GLY A 176 -1.20 -0.87 5.97
C GLY A 176 -0.73 0.53 6.33
N ILE A 177 -1.24 1.53 5.61
CA ILE A 177 -0.95 2.95 5.83
C ILE A 177 -2.29 3.69 5.96
N GLU A 178 -2.50 4.36 7.09
CA GLU A 178 -3.67 5.20 7.28
C GLU A 178 -3.46 6.54 6.57
N LEU A 179 -4.35 6.86 5.63
CA LEU A 179 -4.32 8.16 4.95
C LEU A 179 -5.18 9.14 5.74
N ALA A 180 -4.53 10.02 6.50
CA ALA A 180 -5.19 11.22 7.00
C ALA A 180 -5.47 12.15 5.82
N ARG A 181 -6.74 12.41 5.51
CA ARG A 181 -7.14 13.34 4.45
C ARG A 181 -6.75 14.77 4.86
N ARG A 182 -5.51 15.16 4.58
CA ARG A 182 -5.08 16.56 4.51
C ARG A 182 -5.46 17.09 3.13
N ASP A 183 -5.62 18.40 2.98
CA ASP A 183 -5.92 19.06 1.69
C ASP A 183 -4.72 18.98 0.74
N ARG A 184 -4.43 17.76 0.28
CA ARG A 184 -3.29 17.42 -0.56
C ARG A 184 -3.84 16.67 -1.76
N ARG A 185 -3.49 17.14 -2.96
CA ARG A 185 -3.87 16.46 -4.20
C ARG A 185 -3.05 15.18 -4.39
N TYR A 186 -1.77 15.23 -4.01
CA TYR A 186 -0.82 14.13 -4.17
C TYR A 186 -0.31 13.63 -2.83
N ILE A 187 -0.03 12.33 -2.77
CA ILE A 187 0.70 11.70 -1.68
C ILE A 187 1.88 10.95 -2.29
N PHE A 188 3.07 11.20 -1.76
CA PHE A 188 4.31 10.59 -2.20
C PHE A 188 4.72 9.52 -1.21
N PHE A 189 5.23 8.41 -1.73
CA PHE A 189 5.74 7.30 -0.94
C PHE A 189 7.12 6.91 -1.41
N GLU A 190 7.94 6.49 -0.46
CA GLU A 190 9.28 6.00 -0.70
C GLU A 190 9.48 4.69 0.05
N ARG A 191 10.14 3.75 -0.62
CA ARG A 191 10.53 2.48 -0.04
C ARG A 191 11.92 2.63 0.56
N LEU A 192 12.01 2.44 1.87
CA LEU A 192 13.28 2.43 2.59
C LEU A 192 14.11 1.20 2.20
N THR A 193 15.41 1.25 2.51
CA THR A 193 16.31 0.10 2.33
C THR A 193 15.91 -1.12 3.15
N THR A 194 15.16 -0.92 4.24
CA THR A 194 14.53 -1.98 5.04
C THR A 194 13.35 -2.67 4.33
N GLY A 195 12.89 -2.13 3.21
CA GLY A 195 11.74 -2.60 2.44
C GLY A 195 10.39 -2.01 2.88
N GLU A 196 10.38 -1.21 3.95
CA GLU A 196 9.19 -0.50 4.45
C GLU A 196 8.82 0.70 3.57
N TRP A 197 7.53 0.91 3.37
CA TRP A 197 6.98 2.09 2.72
C TRP A 197 6.71 3.20 3.73
N VAL A 198 7.21 4.41 3.44
CA VAL A 198 6.92 5.60 4.25
C VAL A 198 6.27 6.67 3.39
N VAL A 199 5.48 7.53 4.04
CA VAL A 199 4.98 8.75 3.41
C VAL A 199 6.14 9.73 3.31
N ALA A 200 6.53 10.08 2.09
CA ALA A 200 7.59 11.04 1.84
C ALA A 200 7.07 12.49 1.98
N GLY A 201 7.99 13.42 2.25
CA GLY A 201 7.73 14.86 2.14
C GLY A 201 7.30 15.23 0.71
N SER A 202 6.59 16.35 0.55
CA SER A 202 6.27 16.87 -0.78
C SER A 202 7.55 17.12 -1.58
N GLU A 203 7.50 16.87 -2.89
CA GLU A 203 8.48 17.41 -3.85
C GLU A 203 8.66 18.92 -3.70
#